data_AF-A0A2G6GLZ3-F1
#
_entry.id   AF-A0A2G6GLZ3-F1
#
_cell.length_a   1.000
_cell.length_b   1.000
_cell.length_c   1.000
_cell.angle_alpha   90.00
_cell.angle_beta   90.00
_cell.angle_gamma   90.00
#
_symmetry.space_group_name_H-M   'P 1'
#
loop_
_entity.id
_entity.type
_entity.pdbx_description
1 polymer ?
#
loop_
_entity_poly.entity_id
_entity_poly.type
_entity_poly.pdbx_seq_one_letter_code
_entity_poly.pdbx_strand_id
1 'polypeptide(L)'
;MAIKNAFKELNIESHNRVVVSGIGCSGKASQYIDGYAAETLHGRALPFATGVKMSNPELTVMAVGGDGDGFGIGMGHFIHSCKRDLDITYVVMDNENYALTTGQASPTTPIGAKTKTTPDGNIFLPFDTVEIAKKSGCRFAKYADSAKFLELKDMIKDAIKHKGFSFIDVHQACPSFKRW
;
A
#
# COMPACT_ATOMS: atom_id res chain seq x y z
N MET A 1 0.31 12.89 -3.62
CA MET A 1 0.77 13.73 -4.76
C MET A 1 1.60 12.94 -5.77
N ALA A 2 2.54 12.07 -5.35
CA ALA A 2 3.35 11.25 -6.27
C ALA A 2 2.49 10.36 -7.20
N ILE A 3 1.47 9.68 -6.66
CA ILE A 3 0.53 8.86 -7.44
C ILE A 3 -0.16 9.66 -8.56
N LYS A 4 -0.68 10.87 -8.26
CA LYS A 4 -1.32 11.73 -9.27
C LYS A 4 -0.37 12.09 -10.40
N ASN A 5 0.87 12.45 -10.05
CA ASN A 5 1.88 12.81 -11.04
C ASN A 5 2.32 11.60 -11.87
N ALA A 6 2.41 10.41 -11.27
CA ALA A 6 2.69 9.18 -12.00
C ALA A 6 1.61 8.90 -13.06
N PHE A 7 0.32 8.95 -12.69
CA PHE A 7 -0.75 8.79 -13.68
C PHE A 7 -0.71 9.85 -14.78
N LYS A 8 -0.46 11.12 -14.41
CA LYS A 8 -0.36 12.22 -15.38
C LYS A 8 0.78 12.02 -16.37
N GLU A 9 1.99 11.67 -15.90
CA GLU A 9 3.16 11.45 -16.76
C GLU A 9 3.05 10.19 -17.63
N LEU A 10 2.22 9.22 -17.23
CA LEU A 10 1.90 8.05 -18.04
C LEU A 10 0.71 8.28 -18.98
N ASN A 11 0.09 9.47 -18.96
CA ASN A 11 -1.12 9.79 -19.73
C ASN A 11 -2.26 8.78 -19.49
N ILE A 12 -2.42 8.34 -18.23
CA ILE A 12 -3.51 7.42 -17.85
C ILE A 12 -4.73 8.26 -17.47
N GLU A 13 -5.66 8.31 -18.41
CA GLU A 13 -6.94 9.01 -18.28
C GLU A 13 -7.75 8.52 -17.07
N SER A 14 -8.52 9.43 -16.47
CA SER A 14 -9.31 9.14 -15.26
C SER A 14 -10.32 8.01 -15.45
N HIS A 15 -10.89 7.87 -16.65
CA HIS A 15 -11.84 6.81 -16.98
C HIS A 15 -11.17 5.44 -17.24
N ASN A 16 -9.85 5.39 -17.36
CA ASN A 16 -9.06 4.16 -17.57
C ASN A 16 -8.35 3.67 -16.31
N ARG A 17 -8.60 4.30 -15.16
CA ARG A 17 -7.97 3.93 -13.88
C ARG A 17 -8.98 3.75 -12.75
N VAL A 18 -8.68 2.79 -11.88
CA VAL A 18 -9.43 2.52 -10.65
C VAL A 18 -8.47 2.52 -9.47
N VAL A 19 -8.76 3.33 -8.45
CA VAL A 19 -8.02 3.32 -7.17
C VAL A 19 -8.86 2.64 -6.10
N VAL A 20 -8.40 1.50 -5.62
CA VAL A 20 -9.07 0.70 -4.58
C VAL A 20 -8.32 0.87 -3.27
N SER A 21 -9.01 1.20 -2.19
CA SER A 21 -8.39 1.39 -0.88
C SER A 21 -9.04 0.56 0.21
N GLY A 22 -8.26 0.27 1.25
CA GLY A 22 -8.73 -0.32 2.50
C GLY A 22 -9.15 0.75 3.50
N ILE A 23 -9.04 0.46 4.80
CA ILE A 23 -9.42 1.37 5.88
C ILE A 23 -8.19 1.85 6.64
N GLY A 24 -8.09 3.17 6.83
CA GLY A 24 -6.98 3.83 7.52
C GLY A 24 -6.83 5.28 7.05
N CYS A 25 -5.84 6.01 7.58
CA CYS A 25 -5.51 7.34 7.05
C CYS A 25 -5.10 7.24 5.57
N SER A 26 -4.33 6.21 5.22
CA SER A 26 -3.98 5.84 3.85
C SER A 26 -5.19 5.46 3.00
N GLY A 27 -6.22 4.85 3.62
CA GLY A 27 -7.46 4.43 2.96
C GLY A 27 -8.20 5.58 2.26
N LYS A 28 -8.13 6.79 2.83
CA LYS A 28 -8.74 8.00 2.25
C LYS A 28 -8.10 8.44 0.93
N ALA A 29 -6.96 7.88 0.52
CA ALA A 29 -6.28 8.27 -0.70
C ALA A 29 -7.15 8.11 -1.96
N SER A 30 -8.05 7.12 -1.99
CA SER A 30 -8.99 6.92 -3.10
C SER A 30 -9.97 8.09 -3.28
N GLN A 31 -10.29 8.82 -2.20
CA GLN A 31 -11.13 10.03 -2.23
C GLN A 31 -10.40 11.24 -2.81
N TYR A 32 -9.06 11.20 -2.84
CA TYR A 32 -8.23 12.33 -3.24
C TYR A 32 -7.62 12.16 -4.62
N ILE A 33 -7.71 11.00 -5.27
CA ILE A 33 -7.13 10.71 -6.59
C ILE A 33 -8.25 10.66 -7.63
N ASP A 34 -8.14 11.44 -8.70
CA ASP A 34 -9.20 11.52 -9.71
C ASP A 34 -9.35 10.19 -10.46
N GLY A 35 -10.56 9.85 -10.92
CA GLY A 35 -10.86 8.58 -11.61
C GLY A 35 -11.92 7.76 -10.88
N TYR A 36 -12.09 6.50 -11.26
CA TYR A 36 -12.95 5.60 -10.50
C TYR A 36 -12.26 5.20 -9.19
N ALA A 37 -13.03 5.09 -8.11
CA ALA A 37 -12.51 4.79 -6.78
C ALA A 37 -13.44 3.87 -6.00
N ALA A 38 -12.86 3.02 -5.17
CA ALA A 38 -13.60 2.20 -4.21
C ALA A 38 -12.85 2.19 -2.87
N GLU A 39 -13.42 2.82 -1.85
CA GLU A 39 -13.02 2.60 -0.46
C GLU A 39 -13.77 1.38 0.06
N THR A 40 -13.04 0.34 0.42
CA THR A 40 -13.60 -1.00 0.68
C THR A 40 -13.64 -1.30 2.18
N LEU A 41 -13.35 -2.54 2.57
CA LEU A 41 -13.27 -2.97 3.96
C LEU A 41 -11.81 -3.10 4.39
N HIS A 42 -11.57 -3.07 5.70
CA HIS A 42 -10.23 -3.17 6.26
C HIS A 42 -9.54 -4.47 5.82
N GLY A 43 -8.38 -4.35 5.18
CA GLY A 43 -7.62 -5.45 4.60
C GLY A 43 -8.26 -6.12 3.39
N ARG A 44 -9.23 -5.49 2.73
CA ARG A 44 -9.96 -6.06 1.58
C ARG A 44 -9.78 -5.28 0.27
N ALA A 45 -8.83 -4.35 0.23
CA ALA A 45 -8.49 -3.63 -1.00
C ALA A 45 -8.04 -4.58 -2.12
N LEU A 46 -7.13 -5.52 -1.82
CA LEU A 46 -6.58 -6.47 -2.80
C LEU A 46 -7.59 -7.48 -3.37
N PRO A 47 -8.47 -8.14 -2.58
CA PRO A 47 -9.50 -9.01 -3.16
C PRO A 47 -10.49 -8.22 -4.02
N PHE A 48 -10.85 -6.99 -3.65
CA PHE A 48 -11.71 -6.15 -4.47
C PHE A 48 -11.01 -5.73 -5.78
N ALA A 49 -9.76 -5.26 -5.70
CA ALA A 49 -8.93 -4.91 -6.85
C ALA A 49 -8.73 -6.09 -7.80
N THR A 50 -8.59 -7.31 -7.25
CA THR A 50 -8.55 -8.56 -8.02
C THR A 50 -9.82 -8.74 -8.85
N GLY A 51 -10.99 -8.58 -8.23
CA GLY A 51 -12.28 -8.65 -8.94
C GLY A 51 -12.40 -7.60 -10.05
N VAL A 52 -12.00 -6.35 -9.78
CA VAL A 52 -11.98 -5.27 -10.78
C VAL A 52 -11.09 -5.65 -11.96
N LYS A 53 -9.84 -6.04 -11.71
CA LYS A 53 -8.87 -6.33 -12.77
C LYS A 53 -9.26 -7.56 -13.60
N MET A 54 -9.84 -8.58 -12.98
CA MET A 54 -10.34 -9.76 -13.69
C MET A 54 -11.59 -9.46 -14.52
N SER A 55 -12.43 -8.52 -14.08
CA SER A 55 -13.67 -8.17 -14.78
C SER A 55 -13.43 -7.24 -15.97
N ASN A 56 -12.45 -6.34 -15.86
CA ASN A 56 -12.03 -5.48 -16.97
C ASN A 56 -10.49 -5.35 -17.00
N PRO A 57 -9.80 -6.23 -17.76
CA PRO A 57 -8.35 -6.27 -17.84
C PRO A 57 -7.69 -5.01 -18.42
N GLU A 58 -8.42 -4.18 -19.16
CA GLU A 58 -7.90 -2.96 -19.79
C GLU A 58 -7.71 -1.81 -18.78
N LEU A 59 -8.37 -1.88 -17.62
CA LEU A 59 -8.23 -0.85 -16.59
C LEU A 59 -6.86 -0.92 -15.92
N THR A 60 -6.28 0.25 -15.68
CA THR A 60 -5.16 0.39 -14.75
C THR A 60 -5.69 0.35 -13.32
N VAL A 61 -5.41 -0.73 -12.60
CA VAL A 61 -5.90 -0.93 -11.23
C VAL A 61 -4.77 -0.69 -10.24
N MET A 62 -4.98 0.27 -9.33
CA MET A 62 -4.08 0.54 -8.22
C MET A 62 -4.80 0.28 -6.90
N ALA A 63 -4.22 -0.59 -6.07
CA ALA A 63 -4.60 -0.72 -4.68
C ALA A 63 -3.71 0.17 -3.80
N VAL A 64 -4.29 0.76 -2.76
CA VAL A 64 -3.57 1.54 -1.75
C VAL A 64 -4.01 1.14 -0.34
N GLY A 65 -3.08 1.16 0.61
CA GLY A 65 -3.35 0.77 1.99
C GLY A 65 -2.30 1.29 2.96
N GLY A 66 -2.51 1.05 4.25
CA GLY A 66 -1.50 1.23 5.29
C GLY A 66 -0.85 -0.12 5.60
N ASP A 67 0.28 -0.07 6.28
CA ASP A 67 0.96 -1.21 6.90
C ASP A 67 0.00 -2.10 7.71
N GLY A 68 -0.82 -1.49 8.57
CA GLY A 68 -1.78 -2.22 9.38
C GLY A 68 -2.93 -2.88 8.57
N ASP A 69 -3.35 -2.23 7.48
CA ASP A 69 -4.40 -2.72 6.57
C ASP A 69 -3.87 -3.87 5.69
N GLY A 70 -2.68 -3.69 5.12
CA GLY A 70 -2.06 -4.62 4.18
C GLY A 70 -1.38 -5.82 4.83
N PHE A 71 -0.61 -5.59 5.91
CA PHE A 71 0.23 -6.61 6.55
C PHE A 71 -0.34 -7.09 7.89
N GLY A 72 -1.37 -6.43 8.41
CA GLY A 72 -2.14 -6.94 9.53
C GLY A 72 -3.25 -7.85 9.04
N ILE A 73 -4.48 -7.33 9.02
CA ILE A 73 -5.67 -8.09 8.61
C ILE A 73 -5.67 -8.50 7.12
N GLY A 74 -4.91 -7.79 6.27
CA GLY A 74 -4.82 -8.02 4.84
C GLY A 74 -3.76 -9.04 4.40
N MET A 75 -2.89 -9.51 5.31
CA MET A 75 -1.66 -10.23 4.95
C MET A 75 -1.92 -11.46 4.07
N GLY A 76 -2.95 -12.24 4.40
CA GLY A 76 -3.32 -13.42 3.60
C GLY A 76 -3.66 -13.07 2.15
N HIS A 77 -4.32 -11.94 1.90
CA HIS A 77 -4.61 -11.50 0.54
C HIS A 77 -3.35 -10.99 -0.16
N PHE A 78 -2.48 -10.26 0.54
CA PHE A 78 -1.22 -9.75 0.01
C PHE A 78 -0.32 -10.86 -0.54
N ILE A 79 -0.04 -11.90 0.27
CA ILE A 79 0.82 -13.00 -0.18
C ILE A 79 0.22 -13.75 -1.38
N HIS A 80 -1.10 -13.86 -1.45
CA HIS A 80 -1.76 -14.52 -2.57
C HIS A 80 -1.89 -13.61 -3.80
N SER A 81 -1.88 -12.28 -3.65
CA SER A 81 -1.77 -11.34 -4.77
C SER A 81 -0.40 -11.45 -5.43
N CYS A 82 0.70 -11.53 -4.65
CA CYS A 82 2.02 -11.86 -5.19
C CYS A 82 1.99 -13.15 -6.01
N LYS A 83 1.40 -14.22 -5.46
CA LYS A 83 1.37 -15.54 -6.11
C LYS A 83 0.52 -15.57 -7.39
N ARG A 84 -0.58 -14.82 -7.44
CA ARG A 84 -1.47 -14.77 -8.63
C ARG A 84 -0.94 -13.89 -9.73
N ASP A 85 -0.06 -12.94 -9.39
CA ASP A 85 0.65 -12.06 -10.33
C ASP A 85 -0.27 -11.33 -11.31
N LEU A 86 -1.46 -10.92 -10.84
CA LEU A 86 -2.38 -10.10 -11.62
C LEU A 86 -1.83 -8.68 -11.75
N ASP A 87 -2.00 -8.08 -12.93
CA ASP A 87 -1.53 -6.73 -13.30
C ASP A 87 -2.23 -5.62 -12.47
N ILE A 88 -1.78 -5.49 -11.22
CA ILE A 88 -2.29 -4.59 -10.18
C ILE A 88 -1.07 -3.99 -9.46
N THR A 89 -1.06 -2.68 -9.31
CA THR A 89 -0.06 -1.98 -8.49
C THR A 89 -0.59 -1.81 -7.08
N TYR A 90 0.16 -2.26 -6.07
CA TYR A 90 -0.13 -2.06 -4.66
C TYR A 90 0.88 -1.13 -4.01
N VAL A 91 0.41 0.03 -3.52
CA VAL A 91 1.23 1.00 -2.80
C VAL A 91 0.80 1.02 -1.33
N VAL A 92 1.68 0.57 -0.45
CA VAL A 92 1.47 0.64 0.99
C VAL A 92 2.15 1.88 1.54
N MET A 93 1.41 2.64 2.36
CA MET A 93 1.91 3.84 3.02
C MET A 93 2.24 3.47 4.48
N ASP A 94 3.42 2.90 4.69
CA ASP A 94 3.88 2.41 5.97
C ASP A 94 4.31 3.56 6.88
N ASN A 95 3.52 3.82 7.91
CA ASN A 95 3.84 4.78 8.96
C ASN A 95 4.12 4.11 10.31
N GLU A 96 4.25 2.79 10.30
CA GLU A 96 4.59 1.93 11.43
C GLU A 96 3.62 2.04 12.62
N ASN A 97 2.35 2.43 12.38
CA ASN A 97 1.30 2.41 13.40
C ASN A 97 -0.15 2.46 12.83
N TYR A 98 -1.13 2.05 13.62
CA TYR A 98 -2.54 2.28 13.30
C TYR A 98 -2.99 3.71 13.64
N ALA A 99 -2.61 4.68 12.81
CA ALA A 99 -2.83 6.10 13.09
C ALA A 99 -4.32 6.49 13.20
N LEU A 100 -5.18 5.96 12.32
CA LEU A 100 -6.60 6.32 12.29
C LEU A 100 -7.33 5.87 13.57
N THR A 101 -6.93 4.75 14.14
CA THR A 101 -7.45 4.24 15.43
C THR A 101 -6.68 4.77 16.62
N THR A 102 -5.85 5.80 16.42
CA THR A 102 -5.14 6.59 17.42
C THR A 102 -3.78 6.06 17.91
N GLY A 103 -3.04 5.31 17.10
CA GLY A 103 -1.61 5.06 17.28
C GLY A 103 -1.26 3.79 18.04
N GLN A 104 -1.89 2.66 17.70
CA GLN A 104 -1.50 1.32 18.14
C GLN A 104 -0.35 0.78 17.29
N ALA A 105 0.43 -0.16 17.85
CA ALA A 105 1.48 -0.86 17.10
C ALA A 105 0.90 -1.63 15.90
N SER A 106 1.57 -1.51 14.76
CA SER A 106 1.33 -2.24 13.53
C SER A 106 2.36 -3.36 13.33
N PRO A 107 2.21 -4.20 12.29
CA PRO A 107 3.17 -5.26 11.96
C PRO A 107 4.56 -4.76 11.55
N THR A 108 4.73 -3.46 11.26
CA THR A 108 6.00 -2.82 10.88
C THR A 108 6.56 -1.93 11.99
N THR A 109 5.85 -1.80 13.13
CA THR A 109 6.34 -1.06 14.30
C THR A 109 7.69 -1.60 14.79
N PRO A 110 8.75 -0.78 14.91
CA PRO A 110 10.06 -1.24 15.37
C PRO A 110 10.03 -1.81 16.79
N ILE A 111 10.97 -2.72 17.09
CA ILE A 111 11.17 -3.21 18.47
C ILE A 111 11.51 -2.02 19.38
N GLY A 112 10.93 -2.03 20.58
CA GLY A 112 11.09 -0.99 21.59
C GLY A 112 10.25 0.26 21.35
N ALA A 113 9.63 0.42 20.18
CA ALA A 113 8.76 1.56 19.91
C ALA A 113 7.51 1.51 20.82
N LYS A 114 7.29 2.60 21.55
CA LYS A 114 6.16 2.74 22.48
C LYS A 114 4.94 3.26 21.72
N THR A 115 3.83 2.54 21.86
CA THR A 115 2.54 2.91 21.25
C THR A 115 1.43 2.82 22.30
N LYS A 116 0.18 3.16 21.95
CA LYS A 116 -0.94 3.07 22.90
C LYS A 116 -1.18 1.66 23.44
N THR A 117 -0.89 0.62 22.65
CA THR A 117 -1.09 -0.79 23.02
C THR A 117 0.20 -1.49 23.43
N THR A 118 1.35 -0.85 23.20
CA THR A 118 2.67 -1.32 23.64
C THR A 118 3.35 -0.22 24.46
N PRO A 119 2.81 0.15 25.64
CA PRO A 119 3.35 1.27 26.44
C PRO A 119 4.78 1.01 26.94
N ASP A 120 5.14 -0.26 27.12
CA ASP A 120 6.48 -0.69 27.52
C ASP A 120 7.42 -0.93 26.33
N GLY A 121 6.94 -0.71 25.11
CA GLY A 121 7.64 -0.95 23.86
C GLY A 121 7.16 -2.20 23.14
N ASN A 122 7.23 -2.20 21.81
CA ASN A 122 6.93 -3.37 21.00
C ASN A 122 8.00 -4.46 21.21
N ILE A 123 7.58 -5.69 21.45
CA ILE A 123 8.47 -6.84 21.65
C ILE A 123 8.59 -7.76 20.42
N PHE A 124 7.75 -7.53 19.41
CA PHE A 124 7.71 -8.34 18.20
C PHE A 124 8.62 -7.76 17.12
N LEU A 125 9.36 -8.62 16.42
CA LEU A 125 10.14 -8.22 15.25
C LEU A 125 9.20 -7.65 14.17
N PRO A 126 9.47 -6.45 13.63
CA PRO A 126 8.69 -5.93 12.51
C PRO A 126 8.92 -6.78 11.26
N PHE A 127 7.93 -6.86 10.40
CA PHE A 127 8.07 -7.55 9.12
C PHE A 127 8.99 -6.79 8.16
N ASP A 128 9.91 -7.50 7.51
CA ASP A 128 10.49 -7.04 6.24
C ASP A 128 9.48 -7.36 5.13
N THR A 129 8.67 -6.36 4.79
CA THR A 129 7.56 -6.47 3.85
C THR A 129 8.05 -6.80 2.44
N VAL A 130 9.22 -6.30 2.04
CA VAL A 130 9.83 -6.54 0.73
C VAL A 130 10.39 -7.96 0.66
N GLU A 131 11.01 -8.47 1.73
CA GLU A 131 11.42 -9.87 1.80
C GLU A 131 10.21 -10.81 1.75
N ILE A 132 9.15 -10.53 2.51
CA ILE A 132 7.90 -11.30 2.48
C ILE A 132 7.31 -11.32 1.07
N ALA A 133 7.25 -10.17 0.39
CA ALA A 133 6.74 -10.08 -0.97
C ALA A 133 7.55 -10.97 -1.93
N LYS A 134 8.89 -10.86 -1.88
CA LYS A 134 9.79 -11.66 -2.71
C LYS A 134 9.62 -13.15 -2.45
N LYS A 135 9.56 -13.58 -1.19
CA LYS A 135 9.34 -15.00 -0.84
C LYS A 135 7.93 -15.49 -1.17
N SER A 136 6.96 -14.57 -1.29
CA SER A 136 5.60 -14.87 -1.74
C SER A 136 5.47 -14.92 -3.27
N GLY A 137 6.54 -14.65 -4.02
CA GLY A 137 6.59 -14.73 -5.49
C GLY A 137 6.39 -13.42 -6.24
N CYS A 138 6.34 -12.26 -5.55
CA CYS A 138 6.26 -10.97 -6.22
C CYS A 138 7.53 -10.71 -7.07
N ARG A 139 7.35 -10.45 -8.37
CA ARG A 139 8.46 -10.11 -9.29
C ARG A 139 8.88 -8.65 -9.21
N PHE A 140 7.97 -7.79 -8.76
CA PHE A 140 8.23 -6.38 -8.46
C PHE A 140 7.85 -6.11 -7.00
N ALA A 141 8.88 -5.97 -6.16
CA ALA A 141 8.74 -5.58 -4.75
C ALA A 141 9.86 -4.58 -4.40
N LYS A 142 9.47 -3.38 -3.99
CA LYS A 142 10.40 -2.27 -3.73
C LYS A 142 10.05 -1.56 -2.43
N TYR A 143 11.06 -0.99 -1.80
CA TYR A 143 10.91 -0.03 -0.70
C TYR A 143 11.18 1.38 -1.25
N ALA A 144 10.44 2.36 -0.75
CA ALA A 144 10.60 3.77 -1.08
C ALA A 144 10.43 4.64 0.17
N ASP A 145 10.95 5.86 0.09
CA ASP A 145 10.76 6.89 1.10
C ASP A 145 9.92 8.03 0.53
N SER A 146 8.82 8.37 1.21
CA SER A 146 7.94 9.47 0.81
C SER A 146 8.64 10.83 0.76
N ALA A 147 9.71 11.04 1.51
CA ALA A 147 10.53 12.26 1.46
C ALA A 147 11.26 12.41 0.12
N LYS A 148 11.57 11.29 -0.56
CA LYS A 148 12.23 11.26 -1.87
C LYS A 148 11.19 11.28 -2.99
N PHE A 149 10.45 12.39 -3.06
CA PHE A 149 9.27 12.51 -3.92
C PHE A 149 9.48 12.12 -5.38
N LEU A 150 10.58 12.57 -6.01
CA LEU A 150 10.87 12.29 -7.42
C LEU A 150 11.13 10.80 -7.65
N GLU A 151 11.95 10.19 -6.80
CA GLU A 151 12.25 8.75 -6.84
C GLU A 151 10.98 7.91 -6.63
N LEU A 152 10.14 8.28 -5.66
CA LEU A 152 8.87 7.60 -5.41
C LEU A 152 7.94 7.67 -6.62
N LYS A 153 7.81 8.85 -7.24
CA LYS A 153 6.98 9.04 -8.43
C LYS A 153 7.46 8.15 -9.58
N ASP A 154 8.76 8.12 -9.86
CA ASP A 154 9.32 7.29 -10.93
C ASP A 154 9.18 5.79 -10.62
N MET A 155 9.35 5.38 -9.35
CA MET A 155 9.11 4.00 -8.93
C MET A 155 7.64 3.58 -9.09
N ILE A 156 6.68 4.46 -8.78
CA ILE A 156 5.25 4.19 -9.03
C ILE A 156 4.99 4.03 -10.52
N LYS A 157 5.63 4.83 -11.37
CA LYS A 157 5.51 4.69 -12.83
C LYS A 157 6.02 3.33 -13.32
N ASP A 158 7.17 2.89 -12.80
CA ASP A 158 7.74 1.59 -13.13
C ASP A 158 6.85 0.44 -12.63
N ALA A 159 6.24 0.59 -11.44
CA ALA A 159 5.29 -0.38 -10.90
C ALA A 159 4.01 -0.49 -11.74
N ILE A 160 3.48 0.64 -12.25
CA ILE A 160 2.31 0.64 -13.15
C ILE A 160 2.64 0.01 -14.51
N LYS A 161 3.86 0.20 -15.02
CA LYS A 161 4.30 -0.40 -16.29
C LYS A 161 4.61 -1.90 -16.18
N HIS A 162 4.92 -2.38 -14.98
CA HIS A 162 5.23 -3.78 -14.75
C HIS A 162 4.03 -4.66 -15.08
N LYS A 163 4.22 -5.64 -15.97
CA LYS A 163 3.18 -6.61 -16.32
C LYS A 163 3.12 -7.71 -15.27
N GLY A 164 2.28 -7.51 -14.27
CA GLY A 164 2.10 -8.43 -13.14
C GLY A 164 1.78 -7.66 -11.85
N PHE A 165 1.73 -8.37 -10.74
CA PHE A 165 1.49 -7.74 -9.45
C PHE A 165 2.76 -6.98 -9.02
N SER A 166 2.63 -5.69 -8.82
CA SER A 166 3.73 -4.83 -8.37
C SER A 166 3.45 -4.24 -7.00
N PHE A 167 4.43 -4.31 -6.11
CA PHE A 167 4.34 -3.86 -4.74
C PHE A 167 5.41 -2.81 -4.43
N ILE A 168 4.98 -1.70 -3.81
CA ILE A 168 5.86 -0.69 -3.24
C ILE A 168 5.47 -0.48 -1.77
N ASP A 169 6.43 -0.72 -0.88
CA ASP A 169 6.34 -0.26 0.50
C ASP A 169 6.89 1.15 0.62
N VAL A 170 6.07 2.10 1.04
CA VAL A 170 6.44 3.52 1.12
C VAL A 170 6.50 3.93 2.57
N HIS A 171 7.71 4.13 3.09
CA HIS A 171 7.90 4.73 4.39
C HIS A 171 7.37 6.17 4.40
N GLN A 172 6.48 6.46 5.33
CA GLN A 172 5.90 7.78 5.50
C GLN A 172 5.92 8.24 6.97
N ALA A 173 6.10 9.53 7.15
CA ALA A 173 5.98 10.15 8.46
C ALA A 173 4.52 10.17 8.96
N CYS A 174 4.32 9.95 10.26
CA CYS A 174 3.05 10.18 10.95
C CYS A 174 3.30 11.09 12.17
N PRO A 175 3.36 12.41 12.01
CA PRO A 175 3.77 13.33 13.08
C PRO A 175 2.79 13.37 14.27
N SER A 176 1.57 12.85 14.12
CA SER A 176 0.58 12.79 15.19
C SER A 176 0.90 11.70 16.22
N PHE A 177 1.38 10.53 15.79
CA PHE A 177 1.50 9.33 16.64
C PHE A 177 2.89 8.68 16.64
N LYS A 178 3.64 8.76 15.53
CA LYS A 178 5.00 8.21 15.45
C LYS A 178 5.98 9.17 16.14
N ARG A 179 6.71 8.67 17.14
CA ARG A 179 7.62 9.44 18.02
C ARG A 179 9.05 8.90 18.07
N TRP A 180 9.35 7.90 17.24
CA TRP A 180 10.66 7.28 17.07
C TRP A 180 11.20 7.57 15.68
#